data_AF-A0A1U7LH14-F1
#
_entry.id   AF-A0A1U7LH14-F1
#
_cell.length_a   1.000
_cell.length_b   1.000
_cell.length_c   1.000
_cell.angle_alpha   90.00
_cell.angle_beta   90.00
_cell.angle_gamma   90.00
#
_symmetry.space_group_name_H-M   'P 1'
#
loop_
_entity.id
_entity.type
_entity.pdbx_description
1 polymer ?
#
loop_
_entity_poly.entity_id
_entity_poly.type
_entity_poly.pdbx_seq_one_letter_code
_entity_poly.pdbx_strand_id
1 'polypeptide(L)'
;MFEGVINLHHLNIASCYNLSLRGMQTFLQGQLPSTLESLNISWLFSVRGSWLTELKEDLSSLKWLDVRGIDDLTRRDIQAIQYRFVGIRIRLHEPLLDDDSVEGYLAFIKHYVGV
;
A
#
# COMPACT_ATOMS: atom_id res chain seq x y z
N MET A 1 -11.88 -14.47 1.28
CA MET A 1 -10.44 -14.66 1.56
C MET A 1 -10.17 -14.72 3.06
N PHE A 2 -10.78 -13.84 3.87
CA PHE A 2 -10.62 -13.85 5.33
C PHE A 2 -11.87 -14.27 6.11
N GLU A 3 -12.74 -15.07 5.50
CA GLU A 3 -13.95 -15.56 6.18
C GLU A 3 -13.56 -16.44 7.38
N GLY A 4 -14.09 -16.11 8.57
CA GLY A 4 -13.73 -16.75 9.82
C GLY A 4 -12.45 -16.22 10.50
N VAL A 5 -11.70 -15.33 9.87
CA VAL A 5 -10.52 -14.68 10.49
C VAL A 5 -10.98 -13.45 11.28
N ILE A 6 -11.26 -13.64 12.56
CA ILE A 6 -11.84 -12.59 13.42
C ILE A 6 -10.81 -11.80 14.24
N ASN A 7 -9.59 -12.31 14.42
CA ASN A 7 -8.60 -11.73 15.34
C ASN A 7 -7.29 -11.26 14.65
N LEU A 8 -7.33 -10.98 13.34
CA LEU A 8 -6.14 -10.50 12.63
C LEU A 8 -6.03 -8.98 12.72
N HIS A 9 -5.11 -8.51 13.57
CA HIS A 9 -4.87 -7.08 13.80
C HIS A 9 -3.68 -6.54 13.01
N HIS A 10 -2.70 -7.39 12.68
CA HIS A 10 -1.49 -6.98 11.98
C HIS A 10 -1.20 -7.94 10.84
N LEU A 11 -1.12 -7.41 9.62
CA LEU A 11 -0.76 -8.18 8.43
C LEU A 11 0.48 -7.56 7.80
N ASN A 12 1.52 -8.37 7.65
CA ASN A 12 2.76 -7.97 6.99
C ASN A 12 3.08 -8.96 5.88
N ILE A 13 3.05 -8.47 4.65
CA ILE A 13 3.45 -9.19 3.44
C ILE A 13 4.51 -8.41 2.67
N ALA A 14 5.29 -7.59 3.37
CA ALA A 14 6.38 -6.83 2.79
C ALA A 14 7.39 -7.75 2.09
N SER A 15 7.94 -7.28 0.98
CA SER A 15 8.96 -8.01 0.22
C SER A 15 8.54 -9.40 -0.30
N CYS A 16 7.24 -9.72 -0.31
CA CYS A 16 6.72 -10.91 -0.95
C CYS A 16 6.72 -10.75 -2.49
N TYR A 17 7.90 -10.74 -3.11
CA TYR A 17 8.10 -10.39 -4.53
C TYR A 17 7.49 -11.39 -5.54
N ASN A 18 7.19 -12.62 -5.10
CA ASN A 18 6.62 -13.66 -5.97
C ASN A 18 5.08 -13.65 -6.02
N LEU A 19 4.42 -12.63 -5.46
CA LEU A 19 2.98 -12.47 -5.56
C LEU A 19 2.59 -12.00 -6.96
N SER A 20 1.65 -12.70 -7.59
CA SER A 20 1.15 -12.30 -8.92
C SER A 20 0.37 -10.97 -8.85
N LEU A 21 0.41 -10.18 -9.93
CA LEU A 21 -0.38 -8.96 -10.08
C LEU A 21 -1.86 -9.20 -9.77
N ARG A 22 -2.45 -10.24 -10.39
CA ARG A 22 -3.85 -10.62 -10.18
C ARG A 22 -4.12 -11.02 -8.72
N GLY A 23 -3.21 -11.76 -8.10
CA GLY A 23 -3.30 -12.15 -6.69
C GLY A 23 -3.30 -10.93 -5.78
N MET A 24 -2.39 -9.98 -6.01
CA MET A 24 -2.31 -8.74 -5.23
C MET A 24 -3.55 -7.86 -5.39
N GLN A 25 -4.01 -7.68 -6.62
CA GLN A 25 -5.24 -6.93 -6.88
C GLN A 25 -6.44 -7.58 -6.18
N THR A 26 -6.60 -8.90 -6.31
CA THR A 26 -7.69 -9.65 -5.66
C THR A 26 -7.60 -9.61 -4.14
N PHE A 27 -6.39 -9.62 -3.58
CA PHE A 27 -6.15 -9.50 -2.15
C PHE A 27 -6.54 -8.12 -1.62
N LEU A 28 -6.07 -7.04 -2.26
CA LEU A 28 -6.34 -5.66 -1.82
C LEU A 28 -7.81 -5.25 -2.04
N GLN A 29 -8.41 -5.60 -3.18
CA GLN A 29 -9.83 -5.34 -3.45
C GLN A 29 -10.77 -6.32 -2.72
N GLY A 30 -10.20 -7.35 -2.09
CA GLY A 30 -10.92 -8.34 -1.30
C GLY A 30 -11.43 -7.79 0.03
N GLN A 31 -12.20 -8.62 0.75
CA GLN A 31 -12.61 -8.33 2.12
C GLN A 31 -11.44 -8.61 3.07
N LEU A 32 -10.67 -7.59 3.42
CA LEU A 32 -9.72 -7.65 4.53
C LEU A 32 -10.49 -7.63 5.87
N PRO A 33 -9.96 -8.21 6.96
CA PRO A 33 -10.64 -8.20 8.25
C PRO A 33 -10.87 -6.79 8.77
N SER A 34 -12.08 -6.50 9.26
CA SER A 34 -12.40 -5.20 9.88
C SER A 34 -11.63 -4.93 11.18
N THR A 35 -11.06 -5.98 11.79
CA THR A 35 -10.16 -5.91 12.95
C THR A 35 -8.72 -5.54 12.60
N LEU A 36 -8.38 -5.44 11.31
CA LEU A 36 -7.03 -5.12 10.87
C LEU A 36 -6.66 -3.68 11.24
N GLU A 37 -5.63 -3.54 12.08
CA GLU A 37 -5.12 -2.25 12.56
C GLU A 37 -3.89 -1.78 11.80
N SER A 38 -3.08 -2.71 11.27
CA SER A 38 -1.90 -2.37 10.49
C SER A 38 -1.73 -3.28 9.28
N LEU A 39 -1.49 -2.67 8.12
CA LEU A 39 -1.13 -3.35 6.88
C LEU A 39 0.26 -2.90 6.44
N ASN A 40 1.18 -3.85 6.30
CA ASN A 40 2.49 -3.61 5.70
C ASN A 40 2.59 -4.34 4.36
N ILE A 41 2.64 -3.55 3.29
CA ILE A 41 2.77 -3.98 1.89
C ILE A 41 3.99 -3.31 1.24
N SER A 42 4.97 -2.90 2.04
CA SER A 42 6.18 -2.25 1.54
C SER A 42 7.01 -3.17 0.64
N TRP A 43 7.69 -2.56 -0.33
CA TRP A 43 8.53 -3.21 -1.33
C TRP A 43 7.75 -4.19 -2.22
N LEU A 44 6.45 -3.96 -2.40
CA LEU A 44 5.67 -4.67 -3.40
C LEU A 44 5.55 -3.81 -4.66
N PHE A 45 6.61 -3.81 -5.48
CA PHE A 45 6.80 -2.97 -6.68
C PHE A 45 5.67 -3.07 -7.72
N SER A 46 4.91 -4.17 -7.68
CA SER A 46 3.82 -4.45 -8.61
C SER A 46 2.46 -3.88 -8.17
N VAL A 47 2.36 -3.35 -6.94
CA VAL A 47 1.13 -2.74 -6.42
C VAL A 47 0.87 -1.41 -7.11
N ARG A 48 -0.39 -1.20 -7.52
CA ARG A 48 -0.86 0.05 -8.14
C ARG A 48 -1.52 0.96 -7.11
N GLY A 49 -1.32 2.27 -7.23
CA GLY A 49 -1.93 3.25 -6.34
C GLY A 49 -3.47 3.15 -6.34
N SER A 50 -4.05 2.95 -7.52
CA SER A 50 -5.50 2.77 -7.71
C SER A 50 -6.08 1.64 -6.86
N TRP A 51 -5.38 0.52 -6.71
CA TRP A 51 -5.86 -0.61 -5.89
C TRP A 51 -5.96 -0.26 -4.41
N LEU A 52 -5.11 0.65 -3.93
CA LEU A 52 -5.13 1.12 -2.54
C LEU A 52 -6.24 2.14 -2.30
N THR A 53 -6.60 2.92 -3.32
CA THR A 53 -7.76 3.83 -3.25
C THR A 53 -9.09 3.08 -3.25
N GLU A 54 -9.10 1.85 -3.78
CA GLU A 54 -10.27 0.97 -3.88
C GLU A 54 -10.43 0.01 -2.69
N LEU A 55 -9.58 0.12 -1.65
CA LEU A 55 -9.76 -0.65 -0.41
C LEU A 55 -11.18 -0.45 0.13
N LYS A 56 -11.82 -1.53 0.57
CA LYS A 56 -13.18 -1.48 1.11
C LYS A 56 -13.24 -0.59 2.36
N GLU A 57 -14.38 0.09 2.56
CA GLU A 57 -14.55 1.06 3.65
C GLU A 57 -14.82 0.44 5.02
N ASP A 58 -14.92 -0.89 5.10
CA ASP A 58 -15.13 -1.62 6.36
C ASP A 58 -13.84 -1.82 7.19
N LEU A 59 -12.70 -1.27 6.75
CA LEU A 59 -11.44 -1.26 7.50
C LEU A 59 -11.40 -0.15 8.55
N SER A 60 -12.44 -0.08 9.39
CA SER A 60 -12.62 0.96 10.41
C SER A 60 -11.52 0.96 11.49
N SER A 61 -10.83 -0.17 11.69
CA SER A 61 -9.74 -0.29 12.66
C SER A 61 -8.37 0.09 12.11
N LEU A 62 -8.23 0.30 10.79
CA LEU A 62 -6.94 0.49 10.14
C LEU A 62 -6.32 1.84 10.54
N LYS A 63 -5.20 1.76 11.26
CA LYS A 63 -4.46 2.92 11.79
C LYS A 63 -3.12 3.14 11.10
N TRP A 64 -2.55 2.08 10.54
CA TRP A 64 -1.20 2.10 9.96
C TRP A 64 -1.16 1.41 8.60
N LEU A 65 -0.56 2.11 7.63
CA LEU A 65 -0.30 1.59 6.29
C LEU A 65 1.15 1.87 5.91
N ASP A 66 1.94 0.83 5.68
CA ASP A 66 3.32 0.94 5.19
C ASP A 66 3.38 0.55 3.70
N VAL A 67 3.69 1.54 2.87
CA VAL A 67 3.68 1.48 1.40
C VAL A 67 5.00 1.95 0.79
N ARG A 68 6.08 1.95 1.59
CA ARG A 68 7.44 2.25 1.11
C ARG A 68 7.79 1.36 -0.08
N GLY A 69 8.46 1.92 -1.09
CA GLY A 69 8.93 1.15 -2.24
C GLY A 69 7.80 0.57 -3.10
N ILE A 70 6.64 1.21 -3.13
CA ILE A 70 5.61 0.99 -4.16
C ILE A 70 5.76 2.10 -5.19
N ASP A 71 6.06 1.72 -6.42
CA ASP A 71 6.54 2.62 -7.49
C ASP A 71 5.42 3.47 -8.10
N ASP A 72 4.20 2.93 -8.08
CA ASP A 72 3.03 3.47 -8.77
C ASP A 72 2.16 4.36 -7.86
N LEU A 73 2.69 4.77 -6.70
CA LEU A 73 1.96 5.61 -5.76
C LEU A 73 2.17 7.10 -6.05
N THR A 74 1.08 7.80 -6.34
CA THR A 74 1.07 9.26 -6.52
C THR A 74 0.64 9.99 -5.25
N ARG A 75 0.93 11.29 -5.17
CA ARG A 75 0.40 12.16 -4.11
C ARG A 75 -1.14 12.13 -4.03
N ARG A 76 -1.83 12.01 -5.18
CA ARG A 76 -3.29 11.92 -5.23
C ARG A 76 -3.81 10.63 -4.60
N ASP A 77 -3.13 9.51 -4.82
CA ASP A 77 -3.48 8.23 -4.19
C ASP A 77 -3.36 8.33 -2.67
N ILE A 78 -2.27 8.94 -2.17
CA ILE A 78 -2.08 9.17 -0.73
C ILE A 78 -3.18 10.05 -0.14
N GLN A 79 -3.53 11.15 -0.81
CA GLN A 79 -4.63 12.02 -0.38
C GLN A 79 -5.98 11.28 -0.35
N ALA A 80 -6.26 10.46 -1.36
CA ALA A 80 -7.48 9.66 -1.41
C ALA A 80 -7.54 8.65 -0.25
N ILE A 81 -6.43 7.96 0.05
CA ILE A 81 -6.32 7.05 1.19
C ILE A 81 -6.53 7.80 2.52
N GLN A 82 -5.91 8.97 2.69
CA GLN A 82 -6.06 9.78 3.91
C GLN A 82 -7.47 10.34 4.10
N TYR A 83 -8.13 10.74 3.01
CA TYR A 83 -9.53 11.17 3.03
C TYR A 83 -10.46 10.02 3.45
N ARG A 84 -10.15 8.81 2.99
CA ARG A 84 -10.96 7.61 3.26
C ARG A 84 -10.76 7.04 4.66
N PHE A 85 -9.51 6.97 5.11
CA PHE A 85 -9.16 6.43 6.43
C PHE A 85 -8.72 7.57 7.35
N VAL A 86 -9.69 8.22 7.98
CA VAL A 86 -9.45 9.40 8.82
C VAL A 86 -8.45 9.07 9.92
N GLY A 87 -7.36 9.84 9.98
CA GLY A 87 -6.31 9.67 10.99
C GLY A 87 -5.31 8.55 10.71
N ILE A 88 -5.37 7.92 9.53
CA ILE A 88 -4.41 6.89 9.13
C ILE A 88 -2.98 7.44 9.09
N ARG A 89 -2.05 6.64 9.61
CA ARG A 89 -0.62 6.92 9.52
C ARG A 89 -0.03 6.12 8.37
N ILE A 90 0.40 6.83 7.33
CA ILE A 90 0.99 6.24 6.13
C ILE A 90 2.50 6.41 6.19
N ARG A 91 3.24 5.30 6.11
CA ARG A 91 4.69 5.34 5.95
C ARG A 91 5.03 5.25 4.46
N LEU A 92 5.66 6.31 3.98
CA LEU A 92 6.16 6.46 2.61
C LEU A 92 7.68 6.33 2.60
N HIS A 93 8.26 6.06 1.43
CA HIS A 93 9.71 6.17 1.25
C HIS A 93 10.01 7.66 1.02
N GLU A 94 11.06 8.19 1.65
CA GLU A 94 11.36 9.64 1.71
C GLU A 94 11.44 10.43 0.39
N PRO A 95 11.72 9.85 -0.81
CA PRO A 95 11.81 10.64 -2.04
C PRO A 95 10.48 10.88 -2.78
N LEU A 96 9.32 10.48 -2.24
CA LEU A 96 8.01 10.67 -2.91
C LEU A 96 7.41 12.09 -2.77
N LEU A 97 8.19 13.09 -2.37
CA LEU A 97 7.67 14.43 -2.08
C LEU A 97 8.03 15.54 -3.07
N ASP A 98 8.73 15.26 -4.16
CA ASP A 98 8.91 16.25 -5.24
C ASP A 98 7.84 16.08 -6.32
N ASP A 99 7.18 17.22 -6.63
CA ASP A 99 5.95 17.37 -7.41
C ASP A 99 5.82 16.42 -8.62
N ASP A 100 4.70 15.70 -8.65
CA ASP A 100 4.09 15.07 -9.82
C ASP A 100 4.92 14.11 -10.70
N SER A 101 6.14 13.73 -10.33
CA SER A 101 6.92 12.81 -11.15
C SER A 101 6.77 11.34 -10.72
N VAL A 102 6.20 10.54 -11.61
CA VAL A 102 6.35 9.07 -11.70
C VAL A 102 7.85 8.66 -11.73
N GLU A 103 8.76 9.63 -11.89
CA GLU A 103 10.21 9.45 -11.95
C GLU A 103 10.90 9.30 -10.60
N GLY A 104 10.29 9.69 -9.46
CA GLY A 104 10.99 9.71 -8.17
C GLY A 104 11.57 8.35 -7.74
N TYR A 105 10.86 7.25 -8.00
CA TYR A 105 11.34 5.91 -7.68
C TYR A 105 12.27 5.33 -8.76
N LEU A 106 12.00 5.58 -10.05
CA LEU A 106 12.92 5.18 -11.13
C LEU A 106 14.27 5.92 -11.02
N ALA A 107 14.26 7.19 -10.62
CA ALA A 107 15.46 7.97 -10.32
C ALA A 107 16.20 7.42 -9.10
N PHE A 108 15.49 6.98 -8.05
CA PHE A 108 16.09 6.28 -6.91
C PHE A 108 16.77 4.95 -7.34
N ILE A 109 16.09 4.13 -8.16
CA ILE A 109 16.70 2.90 -8.71
C ILE A 109 17.94 3.23 -9.54
N LYS A 110 17.87 4.21 -10.46
CA LYS A 110 19.04 4.62 -11.26
C LYS A 110 20.21 5.07 -10.36
N HIS A 111 19.92 5.85 -9.32
CA HIS A 111 20.94 6.40 -8.44
C HIS A 111 21.61 5.35 -7.54
N TYR A 112 20.86 4.36 -7.03
CA TYR A 112 21.36 3.40 -6.05
C TYR A 112 21.66 2.00 -6.61
N VAL A 113 21.06 1.62 -7.74
CA VAL A 113 21.24 0.31 -8.38
C VAL A 113 22.16 0.39 -9.60
N GLY A 114 22.51 1.60 -10.07
CA GLY A 114 23.52 1.82 -11.11
C GLY A 114 23.09 1.37 -12.51
N VAL A 115 21.80 1.49 -12.83
CA VAL A 115 21.22 1.29 -14.17
C VAL A 115 20.93 2.60 -14.89
#